data_AF-A0A838E3D6-F1
#
_entry.id   AF-A0A838E3D6-F1
#
_cell.length_a   1.000
_cell.length_b   1.000
_cell.length_c   1.000
_cell.angle_alpha   90.00
_cell.angle_beta   90.00
_cell.angle_gamma   90.00
#
_symmetry.space_group_name_H-M   'P 1'
#
loop_
_entity.id
_entity.type
_entity.pdbx_description
1 polymer ?
#
loop_
_entity_poly.entity_id
_entity_poly.type
_entity_poly.pdbx_seq_one_letter_code
_entity_poly.pdbx_strand_id
1 'polypeptide(L)' 'PKTAHAYDALRQAGIAHKNIVFFVRPEDTYTHLSFANIPNVRMLLFDQWNVYDISNGDTWLFLQKDMDAFKGMVNLWL' A
#
# COMPACT_ATOMS: atom_id res chain seq x y z
N PRO A 1 -11.59 11.56 -0.09
CA PRO A 1 -11.16 10.53 0.88
C PRO A 1 -12.37 9.88 1.57
N LYS A 2 -12.52 8.55 1.42
CA LYS A 2 -13.63 7.78 2.01
C LYS A 2 -13.10 6.43 2.50
N THR A 3 -12.71 6.39 3.78
CA THR A 3 -12.13 5.19 4.43
C THR A 3 -13.06 3.98 4.38
N ALA A 4 -14.38 4.17 4.47
CA ALA A 4 -15.35 3.08 4.36
C ALA A 4 -15.24 2.34 3.01
N HIS A 5 -15.15 3.07 1.89
CA HIS A 5 -15.00 2.44 0.57
C HIS A 5 -13.64 1.76 0.40
N ALA A 6 -12.58 2.34 0.96
CA ALA A 6 -11.26 1.71 0.97
C ALA A 6 -11.28 0.38 1.73
N TYR A 7 -11.90 0.35 2.91
CA TYR A 7 -12.04 -0.88 3.70
C TYR A 7 -12.93 -1.92 3.02
N ASP A 8 -14.04 -1.50 2.41
CA ASP A 8 -14.91 -2.40 1.63
C ASP A 8 -14.16 -3.03 0.46
N ALA A 9 -13.31 -2.28 -0.24
CA ALA A 9 -12.49 -2.81 -1.33
C ALA A 9 -11.52 -3.90 -0.82
N LEU A 10 -10.87 -3.69 0.34
CA LEU A 10 -10.01 -4.70 0.97
C LEU A 10 -10.81 -5.94 1.40
N ARG A 11 -12.05 -5.76 1.85
CA ARG A 11 -12.95 -6.86 2.25
C ARG A 11 -13.38 -7.68 1.04
N GLN A 12 -13.75 -7.02 -0.05
CA GLN A 12 -14.10 -7.68 -1.32
C GLN A 12 -12.91 -8.44 -1.92
N ALA A 13 -11.70 -7.92 -1.76
CA ALA A 13 -10.46 -8.60 -2.14
C ALA A 13 -10.05 -9.74 -1.18
N GLY A 14 -10.78 -9.94 -0.06
CA GLY A 14 -10.50 -10.99 0.90
C GLY A 14 -9.22 -10.79 1.72
N ILE A 15 -8.64 -9.58 1.73
CA ILE A 15 -7.37 -9.28 2.42
C ILE A 15 -7.53 -8.35 3.62
N ALA A 16 -8.75 -7.91 3.92
CA ALA A 16 -9.03 -6.99 5.04
C ALA A 16 -8.59 -7.51 6.43
N HIS A 17 -8.28 -8.80 6.59
CA HIS A 17 -7.80 -9.40 7.83
C HIS A 17 -6.27 -9.59 7.90
N LYS A 18 -5.54 -9.25 6.82
CA LYS A 18 -4.09 -9.41 6.72
C LYS A 18 -3.36 -8.12 7.08
N ASN A 19 -2.07 -8.23 7.42
CA ASN A 19 -1.19 -7.08 7.51
C ASN A 19 -0.79 -6.62 6.10
N ILE A 20 -1.29 -5.47 5.69
CA ILE A 20 -1.11 -4.94 4.34
C ILE A 20 -0.03 -3.87 4.35
N VAL A 21 0.98 -4.03 3.49
CA VAL A 21 1.91 -2.97 3.10
C VAL A 21 1.41 -2.38 1.80
N PHE A 22 0.89 -1.16 1.86
CA PHE A 22 0.36 -0.45 0.71
C PHE A 22 1.38 0.56 0.19
N PHE A 23 1.93 0.29 -0.98
CA PHE A 23 2.78 1.22 -1.70
C PHE A 23 1.96 2.29 -2.41
N VAL A 24 2.26 3.54 -2.10
CA VAL A 24 1.59 4.72 -2.65
C VAL A 24 2.62 5.75 -3.13
N ARG A 25 2.22 6.61 -4.06
CA ARG A 25 3.04 7.76 -4.45
C ARG A 25 2.84 8.94 -3.50
N PRO A 26 3.87 9.76 -3.24
CA PRO A 26 3.74 10.92 -2.36
C PRO A 26 2.70 11.93 -2.85
N GLU A 27 2.52 12.06 -4.16
CA GLU A 27 1.54 12.95 -4.77
C GLU A 27 0.08 12.48 -4.65
N ASP A 28 -0.19 11.21 -4.31
CA ASP A 28 -1.55 10.69 -4.21
C ASP A 28 -2.14 10.87 -2.80
N THR A 29 -2.42 12.13 -2.46
CA THR A 29 -2.98 12.52 -1.16
C THR A 29 -4.36 11.89 -0.91
N TYR A 30 -5.17 11.68 -1.95
CA TYR A 30 -6.51 11.12 -1.80
C TYR A 30 -6.50 9.65 -1.40
N THR A 31 -5.64 8.86 -2.03
CA THR A 31 -5.43 7.46 -1.66
C THR A 31 -4.84 7.40 -0.25
N HIS A 32 -3.81 8.19 0.04
CA HIS A 32 -3.20 8.24 1.36
C HIS A 32 -4.23 8.52 2.46
N LEU A 33 -5.03 9.58 2.32
CA LEU A 33 -6.06 9.93 3.30
C LEU A 33 -7.18 8.89 3.43
N SER A 34 -7.44 8.10 2.38
CA SER A 34 -8.49 7.08 2.43
C SER A 34 -8.07 5.84 3.23
N PHE A 35 -6.78 5.46 3.17
CA PHE A 35 -6.26 4.25 3.80
C PHE A 35 -5.52 4.52 5.13
N ALA A 36 -5.14 5.77 5.42
CA ALA A 36 -4.38 6.15 6.62
C ALA A 36 -5.00 5.72 7.96
N ASN A 37 -6.32 5.59 8.02
CA ASN A 37 -7.03 5.26 9.27
C ASN A 37 -7.44 3.78 9.37
N ILE A 38 -6.88 2.91 8.52
CA ILE A 38 -7.16 1.47 8.53
C ILE A 38 -6.05 0.76 9.34
N PRO A 39 -6.34 0.15 10.50
CA PRO A 39 -5.30 -0.33 11.44
C PRO A 39 -4.32 -1.36 10.87
N ASN A 40 -4.79 -2.21 9.96
CA ASN A 40 -4.00 -3.27 9.35
C ASN A 40 -3.36 -2.87 8.02
N VAL A 41 -3.38 -1.57 7.68
CA VAL A 41 -2.72 -1.02 6.48
C VAL A 41 -1.59 -0.11 6.91
N ARG A 42 -0.36 -0.51 6.57
CA ARG A 42 0.83 0.33 6.65
C ARG A 42 1.10 0.89 5.26
N MET A 43 1.12 2.21 5.14
CA MET A 43 1.45 2.87 3.88
C MET A 43 2.94 3.14 3.79
N LEU A 44 3.54 2.83 2.63
CA LEU A 44 4.93 3.12 2.31
C LEU A 44 4.99 3.87 0.98
N LEU A 45 5.98 4.75 0.86
CA LEU A 45 6.29 5.37 -0.42
C LEU A 45 7.24 4.48 -1.23
N PHE A 46 7.10 4.49 -2.55
CA PHE A 46 7.99 3.73 -3.45
C PHE A 46 9.46 4.15 -3.36
N ASP A 47 9.75 5.36 -2.89
CA ASP A 47 11.10 5.94 -2.78
C ASP A 47 11.66 5.92 -1.34
N GLN A 48 10.83 5.68 -0.31
CA GLN A 48 11.24 5.70 1.10
C GLN A 48 11.03 4.34 1.80
N TRP A 49 11.02 3.25 1.05
CA TRP A 49 10.87 1.92 1.63
C TRP A 49 12.06 1.54 2.51
N ASN A 50 11.81 0.74 3.55
CA ASN A 50 12.85 0.13 4.35
C ASN A 50 12.61 -1.39 4.47
N VAL A 51 13.70 -2.15 4.67
CA VAL A 51 13.66 -3.62 4.70
C VAL A 51 12.76 -4.14 5.81
N TYR A 52 12.76 -3.47 6.97
CA TYR A 52 11.96 -3.86 8.13
C TYR A 52 10.46 -3.83 7.80
N ASP A 53 9.97 -2.74 7.22
CA ASP A 53 8.57 -2.56 6.88
C ASP A 53 8.10 -3.51 5.79
N ILE A 54 8.96 -3.80 4.82
CA ILE A 54 8.69 -4.76 3.75
C ILE A 54 8.60 -6.18 4.31
N SER A 55 9.51 -6.56 5.22
CA SER A 55 9.57 -7.90 5.81
C SER A 55 8.45 -8.17 6.81
N ASN A 56 7.85 -7.13 7.38
CA ASN A 56 6.80 -7.22 8.40
C ASN A 56 5.38 -7.26 7.80
N GLY A 57 5.26 -7.16 6.46
CA GLY A 57 3.99 -7.20 5.75
C GLY A 57 3.68 -8.58 5.17
N ASP A 58 2.51 -9.14 5.51
CA ASP A 58 2.04 -10.41 4.96
C ASP A 58 1.51 -10.27 3.52
N THR A 59 1.18 -9.05 3.09
CA THR A 59 0.56 -8.78 1.79
C THR A 59 0.98 -7.41 1.28
N TRP A 60 1.48 -7.36 0.04
CA TRP A 60 1.80 -6.12 -0.63
C TRP A 60 0.64 -5.69 -1.52
N LEU A 61 0.27 -4.42 -1.42
CA LEU A 61 -0.75 -3.78 -2.22
C LEU A 61 -0.12 -2.61 -2.96
N PHE A 62 -0.49 -2.42 -4.22
CA PHE A 62 -0.23 -1.20 -4.98
C PHE A 62 -1.34 -1.01 -6.00
N LEU A 63 -1.53 0.21 -6.51
CA LEU A 63 -2.54 0.47 -7.53
C LEU A 63 -1.99 0.12 -8.92
N GLN A 64 -2.85 -0.35 -9.82
CA GLN A 64 -2.43 -0.73 -11.17
C GLN A 64 -1.73 0.41 -11.94
N LYS A 65 -2.16 1.66 -11.73
CA LYS A 65 -1.52 2.87 -12.29
C LYS A 65 -0.08 3.10 -11.82
N ASP A 66 0.33 2.42 -10.75
CA ASP A 66 1.64 2.55 -10.10
C ASP A 66 2.56 1.36 -10.41
N MET A 67 2.18 0.51 -11.38
CA MET A 67 2.95 -0.64 -11.81
C MET A 67 4.41 -0.29 -12.16
N ASP A 68 4.64 0.83 -12.85
CA ASP A 68 6.00 1.22 -13.25
C ASP A 68 6.83 1.69 -12.06
N ALA A 69 6.22 2.39 -11.09
CA ALA A 69 6.88 2.78 -9.85
C ALA A 69 7.25 1.54 -9.01
N PHE A 70 6.34 0.56 -8.94
CA PHE A 70 6.59 -0.71 -8.27
C PHE A 70 7.75 -1.49 -8.91
N LYS A 71 7.77 -1.60 -10.25
CA LYS A 71 8.88 -2.23 -10.97
C LYS A 71 10.21 -1.50 -10.72
N GLY A 72 10.19 -0.17 -10.74
CA GLY A 72 11.37 0.66 -10.44
C GLY A 72 11.93 0.36 -9.06
N MET A 73 11.07 0.30 -8.04
CA MET A 73 11.44 -0.06 -6.67
C MET A 73 12.08 -1.45 -6.59
N VAL A 74 11.44 -2.47 -7.17
CA VAL A 74 11.94 -3.87 -7.11
C VAL A 74 13.27 -4.02 -7.86
N ASN A 75 13.48 -3.29 -8.97
CA ASN A 75 14.74 -3.32 -9.71
C ASN A 75 15.93 -2.80 -8.90
N LEU A 76 15.71 -1.99 -7.86
CA LEU A 76 16.79 -1.52 -6.97
C LEU A 76 17.26 -2.60 -5.99
N TRP A 77 16.57 -3.75 -5.93
CA TRP A 77 16.91 -4.86 -5.03
C TRP A 77 17.80 -5.91 -5.68
N LEU A 78 17.96 -5.85 -7.00
CA LEU A 78 18.86 -6.70 -7.79
C LEU A 78 20.22 -6.04 -7.93
#